data_AF-A0AAD4MLA5-F1
#
_entry.id   AF-A0AAD4MLA5-F1
#
_cell.length_a   1.000
_cell.length_b   1.000
_cell.length_c   1.000
_cell.angle_alpha   90.00
_cell.angle_beta   90.00
_cell.angle_gamma   90.00
#
_symmetry.space_group_name_H-M   'P 1'
#
loop_
_entity.id
_entity.type
_entity.pdbx_description
1 polymer ?
#
loop_
_entity_poly.entity_id
_entity_poly.type
_entity_poly.pdbx_seq_one_letter_code
_entity_poly.pdbx_strand_id
1 'polypeptide(L)'
;MPHIVLSIAVFLYYYNYFGENLATMFILLNRITVILMPVKHIKLWKYFLPISVFIIFLLPIPFTCITWFYEFYVLRQPDNYTYTLYFDKADYLPYMDNILRPVRPPQG
;
A
#
# COMPACT_ATOMS: atom_id res chain seq x y z
N MET A 1 14.57 10.87 -10.10
CA MET A 1 13.54 11.66 -9.41
C MET A 1 14.09 12.10 -8.06
N PRO A 2 13.72 13.28 -7.53
CA PRO A 2 14.13 13.67 -6.18
C PRO A 2 13.57 12.65 -5.18
N HIS A 3 14.38 12.19 -4.24
CA HIS A 3 14.00 11.21 -3.21
C HIS A 3 12.67 11.57 -2.52
N ILE A 4 12.48 12.87 -2.27
CA ILE A 4 11.27 13.44 -1.63
C ILE A 4 9.99 13.15 -2.45
N VAL A 5 10.06 13.24 -3.78
CA VAL A 5 8.89 13.01 -4.65
C VAL A 5 8.47 11.54 -4.61
N LEU A 6 9.45 10.63 -4.57
CA LEU A 6 9.20 9.19 -4.45
C LEU A 6 8.54 8.87 -3.11
N SER A 7 9.06 9.40 -2.00
CA SER A 7 8.48 9.19 -0.67
C SER A 7 7.04 9.70 -0.57
N ILE A 8 6.75 10.88 -1.14
CA ILE A 8 5.38 11.42 -1.17
C ILE A 8 4.45 10.55 -2.03
N ALA A 9 4.90 10.10 -3.20
CA ALA A 9 4.09 9.25 -4.07
C ALA A 9 3.75 7.91 -3.40
N VAL A 10 4.73 7.29 -2.75
CA VAL A 10 4.54 6.05 -2.00
C VAL A 10 3.61 6.25 -0.81
N PHE A 11 3.77 7.35 -0.08
CA PHE A 11 2.88 7.73 1.02
C PHE A 11 1.43 7.84 0.54
N LEU A 12 1.18 8.59 -0.54
CA LEU A 12 -0.17 8.76 -1.10
C LEU A 12 -0.77 7.45 -1.61
N TYR A 13 0.07 6.57 -2.19
CA TYR A 13 -0.36 5.27 -2.66
C TYR A 13 -0.83 4.38 -1.51
N TYR A 14 -0.01 4.21 -0.46
CA TYR A 14 -0.39 3.40 0.69
C TYR A 14 -1.57 4.01 1.45
N TYR A 15 -1.60 5.33 1.61
CA TYR A 15 -2.72 6.02 2.25
C TYR A 15 -4.06 5.73 1.52
N ASN A 16 -4.08 5.86 0.19
CA ASN A 16 -5.27 5.52 -0.60
C ASN A 16 -5.63 4.04 -0.50
N TYR A 17 -4.64 3.16 -0.64
CA TYR A 17 -4.87 1.71 -0.56
C TYR A 17 -5.50 1.29 0.78
N PHE A 18 -5.03 1.84 1.90
CA PHE A 18 -5.64 1.59 3.21
C PHE A 18 -7.04 2.21 3.32
N GLY A 19 -7.22 3.44 2.83
CA GLY A 19 -8.51 4.13 2.84
C GLY A 19 -9.59 3.38 2.05
N GLU A 20 -9.26 2.90 0.84
CA GLU A 20 -10.16 2.12 -0.01
C GLU A 20 -10.56 0.79 0.62
N ASN A 21 -9.59 0.08 1.22
CA ASN A 21 -9.86 -1.18 1.91
C ASN A 21 -10.77 -0.99 3.14
N LEU A 22 -10.53 0.05 3.94
CA LEU A 22 -11.38 0.38 5.09
C LEU A 22 -12.78 0.80 4.64
N ALA A 23 -12.88 1.66 3.62
CA ALA A 23 -14.17 2.07 3.06
C ALA A 23 -14.97 0.85 2.58
N THR A 24 -14.33 -0.07 1.86
CA THR A 24 -14.95 -1.31 1.40
C THR A 24 -15.42 -2.18 2.57
N MET A 25 -14.60 -2.35 3.60
CA MET A 25 -14.97 -3.04 4.85
C MET A 25 -16.23 -2.43 5.49
N PHE A 26 -16.29 -1.10 5.65
CA PHE A 26 -17.45 -0.44 6.25
C PHE A 26 -18.70 -0.54 5.37
N ILE A 27 -18.57 -0.48 4.03
CA ILE A 27 -19.69 -0.69 3.11
C ILE A 27 -20.24 -2.12 3.23
N LEU A 28 -19.36 -3.12 3.30
CA LEU A 28 -19.74 -4.51 3.51
C LEU A 28 -20.42 -4.70 4.88
N LEU A 29 -19.87 -4.09 5.93
CA LEU A 29 -20.45 -4.14 7.27
C LEU A 29 -21.84 -3.48 7.30
N ASN A 30 -22.03 -2.39 6.56
CA ASN A 30 -23.33 -1.75 6.40
C ASN A 30 -24.34 -2.70 5.76
N ARG A 31 -23.96 -3.35 4.65
CA ARG A 31 -24.80 -4.36 4.00
C ARG A 31 -25.16 -5.53 4.91
N ILE A 32 -24.20 -6.07 5.66
CA ILE A 32 -24.44 -7.17 6.60
C ILE A 32 -25.37 -6.72 7.74
N THR A 33 -25.20 -5.52 8.26
CA THR A 33 -26.05 -4.98 9.34
C THR A 33 -27.49 -4.81 8.88
N VAL A 34 -27.73 -4.40 7.64
CA VAL A 34 -29.07 -4.30 7.05
C VAL A 34 -29.75 -5.67 7.00
N ILE A 35 -29.00 -6.72 6.63
CA ILE A 35 -29.51 -8.10 6.58
C ILE A 35 -29.79 -8.64 7.97
N LEU A 36 -28.88 -8.43 8.93
CA LEU A 36 -28.98 -8.98 10.28
C LEU A 36 -30.02 -8.24 11.16
N MET A 37 -30.12 -6.92 11.00
CA MET A 37 -31.00 -6.06 11.82
C MET A 37 -31.73 -5.01 10.98
N PRO A 38 -32.71 -5.42 10.15
CA PRO A 38 -33.42 -4.51 9.24
C PRO A 38 -34.17 -3.38 9.97
N VAL A 39 -34.70 -3.64 11.18
CA VAL A 39 -35.56 -2.71 11.91
C VAL A 39 -34.78 -1.58 12.61
N LYS A 40 -33.52 -1.84 13.00
CA LYS A 40 -32.71 -0.88 13.79
C LYS A 40 -31.54 -0.28 13.02
N HIS A 41 -31.30 -0.70 11.77
CA HIS A 41 -30.12 -0.28 10.99
C HIS A 41 -30.01 1.25 10.84
N ILE A 42 -31.12 1.96 10.58
CA ILE A 42 -31.12 3.42 10.36
C ILE A 42 -30.61 4.19 11.58
N LYS A 43 -31.04 3.79 12.80
CA LYS A 43 -30.60 4.47 14.03
C LYS A 43 -29.14 4.18 14.35
N LEU A 44 -28.67 2.97 14.05
CA LEU A 44 -27.30 2.54 14.32
C LEU A 44 -26.32 3.21 13.36
N TRP A 45 -26.61 3.19 12.06
CA TRP A 45 -25.74 3.78 11.03
C TRP A 45 -25.77 5.31 10.98
N LYS A 46 -26.79 5.97 11.54
CA LYS A 46 -26.79 7.44 11.68
C LYS A 46 -25.58 7.96 12.47
N TYR A 47 -25.14 7.22 13.49
CA TYR A 47 -23.94 7.57 14.26
C TYR A 47 -22.71 6.85 13.74
N PHE A 48 -22.86 5.63 13.22
CA PHE A 48 -21.71 4.83 12.75
C PHE A 48 -21.10 5.35 11.45
N LEU A 49 -21.87 5.96 10.54
CA LEU A 49 -21.35 6.55 9.29
C LEU A 49 -20.32 7.65 9.53
N PRO A 50 -20.60 8.73 10.28
CA PRO A 50 -19.59 9.77 10.52
C PRO A 50 -18.38 9.23 11.28
N ILE A 51 -18.58 8.27 12.18
CA ILE A 51 -17.48 7.58 12.88
C ILE A 51 -16.62 6.78 11.89
N SER A 52 -17.23 6.04 10.96
CA SER A 52 -16.48 5.29 9.94
C SER A 52 -15.66 6.20 9.05
N VAL A 53 -16.19 7.36 8.64
CA VAL A 53 -15.46 8.35 7.86
C VAL A 53 -14.29 8.90 8.66
N PHE A 54 -14.50 9.20 9.94
CA PHE A 54 -13.44 9.65 10.83
C PHE A 54 -12.34 8.59 10.99
N ILE A 55 -12.71 7.31 11.16
CA ILE A 55 -11.75 6.20 11.25
C ILE A 55 -10.99 6.03 9.93
N ILE A 56 -11.66 6.05 8.78
CA ILE A 56 -11.01 5.93 7.46
C ILE A 56 -9.98 7.04 7.24
N PHE A 57 -10.22 8.25 7.75
CA PHE A 57 -9.27 9.35 7.66
C PHE A 57 -8.15 9.30 8.71
N LEU A 58 -8.46 8.91 9.94
CA LEU A 58 -7.52 8.98 11.06
C LEU A 58 -6.59 7.77 11.13
N LEU A 59 -7.11 6.59 10.79
CA LEU A 59 -6.41 5.32 10.95
C LEU A 59 -5.23 5.12 9.99
N PRO A 60 -5.25 5.59 8.72
CA PRO A 60 -4.09 5.47 7.85
C PRO A 60 -2.93 6.36 8.31
N ILE A 61 -3.17 7.50 8.97
CA ILE A 61 -2.13 8.46 9.37
C ILE A 61 -0.97 7.82 10.14
N PRO A 62 -1.19 7.09 11.27
CA PRO A 62 -0.10 6.46 12.01
C PRO A 62 0.61 5.36 11.21
N PHE A 63 -0.12 4.58 10.41
CA PHE A 63 0.46 3.52 9.57
C PHE A 63 1.32 4.10 8.46
N THR A 64 0.86 5.18 7.83
CA THR A 64 1.59 5.84 6.74
C THR A 64 2.80 6.62 7.29
N CYS A 65 2.77 7.06 8.55
CA CYS A 65 3.92 7.72 9.19
C CYS A 65 5.12 6.77 9.36
N ILE A 66 4.87 5.49 9.65
CA ILE A 66 5.91 4.45 9.69
C ILE A 66 6.56 4.30 8.31
N THR A 67 5.80 4.49 7.22
CA THR A 67 6.34 4.33 5.87
C THR A 67 7.39 5.38 5.48
N TRP A 68 7.46 6.49 6.20
CA TRP A 68 8.48 7.53 6.01
C TRP A 68 9.89 7.06 6.42
N PHE A 69 9.99 6.06 7.30
CA PHE A 69 11.26 5.50 7.74
C PHE A 69 11.81 4.40 6.81
N TYR A 70 11.07 3.98 5.78
CA TYR A 70 11.59 3.01 4.81
C TYR A 70 12.57 3.67 3.84
N GLU A 71 13.72 3.04 3.67
CA GLU A 71 14.65 3.36 2.59
C GLU A 71 14.17 2.72 1.28
N PHE A 72 14.07 3.52 0.22
CA PHE A 72 13.68 3.04 -1.09
C PHE A 72 14.90 2.84 -1.98
N TYR A 73 15.03 1.65 -2.56
CA TYR A 73 16.11 1.34 -3.51
C TYR A 73 15.54 1.34 -4.93
N VAL A 74 15.99 2.28 -5.76
CA VAL A 74 15.61 2.36 -7.18
C VAL A 74 16.65 1.62 -8.01
N LEU A 75 16.23 0.56 -8.70
CA LEU A 75 17.07 -0.18 -9.62
C LEU A 75 16.71 0.12 -11.06
N ARG A 76 17.74 0.37 -11.87
CA ARG A 76 17.62 0.40 -13.32
C ARG A 76 17.82 -1.00 -13.84
N GLN A 77 16.82 -1.51 -14.52
CA GLN A 77 16.85 -2.82 -15.15
C GLN A 77 17.74 -2.77 -16.42
N PRO A 78 18.40 -3.87 -16.84
CA PRO A 78 19.35 -3.86 -17.96
C PRO A 78 18.69 -3.60 -19.32
N ASP A 79 17.36 -3.61 -19.39
CA ASP A 79 16.60 -3.16 -20.56
C ASP A 79 16.63 -1.63 -20.74
N ASN A 80 17.23 -0.86 -19.82
CA ASN A 80 17.37 0.60 -19.81
C ASN A 80 16.07 1.42 -19.81
N TYR A 81 14.91 0.79 -19.98
CA TYR A 81 13.60 1.44 -20.01
C TYR A 81 12.79 1.19 -18.73
N THR A 82 13.10 0.13 -17.99
CA THR A 82 12.34 -0.26 -16.80
C THR A 82 13.08 0.13 -15.52
N TYR A 83 12.33 0.71 -14.58
CA TYR A 83 12.80 1.03 -13.23
C TYR A 83 11.95 0.27 -12.23
N THR A 84 12.60 -0.50 -11.35
CA THR A 84 11.93 -1.25 -10.29
C THR A 84 12.26 -0.65 -8.93
N LEU A 85 11.24 -0.57 -8.07
CA LEU A 85 11.34 -0.04 -6.72
C LEU A 85 11.35 -1.20 -5.74
N TYR A 86 12.40 -1.26 -4.91
CA TYR A 86 12.53 -2.24 -3.85
C TYR A 86 12.37 -1.55 -2.49
N PHE A 87 11.58 -2.19 -1.64
CA PHE A 87 11.20 -1.70 -0.31
C PHE A 87 12.03 -2.34 0.82
N ASP A 88 12.75 -3.42 0.51
CA ASP A 88 13.63 -4.14 1.44
C ASP A 88 14.98 -4.44 0.78
N LYS A 89 16.04 -4.33 1.57
CA LYS A 89 17.40 -4.71 1.19
C LYS A 89 17.52 -6.22 0.94
N ALA A 90 16.71 -7.02 1.61
CA ALA A 90 16.66 -8.47 1.42
C ALA A 90 16.23 -8.85 -0.01
N ASP A 91 15.34 -8.08 -0.64
CA ASP A 91 14.89 -8.31 -2.01
C ASP A 91 15.87 -7.75 -3.05
N TYR A 92 16.60 -6.69 -2.69
CA TYR A 92 17.58 -6.02 -3.54
C TYR A 92 18.85 -6.86 -3.77
N LEU A 93 19.43 -7.44 -2.71
CA LEU A 93 20.72 -8.15 -2.73
C LEU A 93 20.78 -9.33 -3.72
N PRO A 94 19.81 -10.27 -3.73
CA PRO A 94 19.86 -11.41 -4.66
C PRO A 94 19.67 -11.00 -6.12
N TYR A 95 18.97 -9.88 -6.39
CA TYR A 95 18.79 -9.37 -7.75
C TYR A 95 20.09 -8.74 -8.29
N MET A 96 20.80 -7.95 -7.49
CA MET A 96 22.10 -7.41 -7.87
C MET A 96 23.12 -8.51 -8.14
N ASP A 97 23.15 -9.56 -7.32
CA ASP A 97 24.05 -10.70 -7.54
C ASP A 97 23.77 -11.41 -8.87
N ASN A 98 22.49 -11.58 -9.24
CA ASN A 98 22.12 -12.19 -10.51
C ASN A 98 22.49 -11.35 -11.75
N ILE A 99 22.48 -10.01 -11.66
CA ILE A 99 22.88 -9.13 -12.76
C ILE A 99 24.41 -9.02 -12.88
N LEU A 100 25.13 -9.07 -11.75
CA LEU A 100 26.58 -8.96 -11.72
C LEU A 100 27.30 -10.28 -12.05
N ARG A 101 26.60 -11.42 -12.03
CA ARG A 101 27.16 -12.70 -12.46
C ARG A 101 27.38 -12.68 -13.98
N PRO A 102 28.59 -13.02 -14.47
CA PRO A 102 28.82 -13.20 -15.90
C PRO A 102 27.92 -14.33 -16.41
N VAL A 103 27.19 -14.06 -17.50
CA VAL A 103 26.36 -15.05 -18.20
C VAL A 103 27.25 -16.24 -18.53
N ARG A 104 27.06 -17.36 -17.82
CA ARG A 104 27.81 -18.59 -18.11
C ARG A 104 27.39 -19.04 -19.51
N PRO A 105 28.32 -19.19 -20.46
CA PRO A 105 27.97 -19.70 -21.77
C PRO A 105 27.35 -21.10 -21.62
N PRO A 106 26.41 -21.47 -22.49
CA PRO A 106 25.79 -22.79 -22.45
C PRO A 106 26.88 -23.85 -22.49
N GLN A 107 26.90 -24.74 -21.50
CA GLN A 107 27.75 -25.91 -21.51
C GLN A 107 27.15 -26.88 -22.53
N GLY A 108 27.69 -26.83 -23.75
CA GLY A 108 27.51 -27.85 -24.77
C GLY A 108 28.28 -29.11 -24.45
#